data_AF-A0A1I6UNU4-F1
#
_entry.id   AF-A0A1I6UNU4-F1
#
_cell.length_a   1.000
_cell.length_b   1.000
_cell.length_c   1.000
_cell.angle_alpha   90.00
_cell.angle_beta   90.00
_cell.angle_gamma   90.00
#
_symmetry.space_group_name_H-M   'P 1'
#
loop_
_entity.id
_entity.type
_entity.pdbx_description
1 polymer ?
#
loop_
_entity_poly.entity_id
_entity_poly.type
_entity_poly.pdbx_seq_one_letter_code
_entity_poly.pdbx_strand_id
1 'polypeptide(L)'
;MLTFLRIGVSALALSTFVVAPIVTVVTADQAYAKSDKAGGNGNGGGKGGGNGGGNGGGKGGGNSGKSDSDRGNSGKGGGKSASARSSGGNSSQGNKGGKALGRAIQEDFTSLGRSLKSGIGGLFGGAEKPKETRKAKATAATRTVSVSPKQKAPEVSVRPPASRPGKVKDTLHASALGKLNGALHSSPRAKEAHIANGNYATGKGPVSLAAALAVADYLASDAATARAAYADAVVAAEETLALAEAFSLVENKPTEDEVLAAQAVLDDPEATEEAKAAAQEVLDYPDTTEAQAQIEGQVQPTEEQLAEAQAVIDGGAPSEQDFAIAEQSVAEAEAALLDSARGALSEEEAAALLEAIRAANPDPEAVAAALEEQAAREAEVSDETFEEDDLADGTDDAEEDGEEDAAEGEAVVEEQAASL
;
A
#
# COMPACT_ATOMS: atom_id res chain seq x y z
N MET A 1 1.59 31.57 33.76
CA MET A 1 1.05 30.26 33.34
C MET A 1 -0.17 30.54 32.47
N LEU A 2 -0.06 30.20 31.17
CA LEU A 2 -1.10 30.02 30.16
C LEU A 2 -2.39 30.88 30.24
N THR A 3 -2.40 32.05 29.61
CA THR A 3 -3.64 32.70 29.11
C THR A 3 -3.34 33.66 27.96
N PHE A 4 -2.84 33.16 26.83
CA PHE A 4 -2.87 33.91 25.56
C PHE A 4 -3.08 32.95 24.38
N LEU A 5 -4.27 32.36 24.30
CA LEU A 5 -4.77 31.75 23.06
C LEU A 5 -6.31 31.76 23.07
N ARG A 6 -6.88 32.95 22.91
CA ARG A 6 -8.29 33.17 22.58
C ARG A 6 -8.39 34.29 21.55
N ILE A 7 -7.98 33.98 20.32
CA ILE A 7 -8.44 34.74 19.14
C ILE A 7 -9.21 33.74 18.28
N GLY A 8 -10.44 34.14 17.94
CA GLY A 8 -11.54 33.30 17.52
C GLY A 8 -11.29 32.50 16.24
N VAL A 9 -11.51 31.19 16.36
CA VAL A 9 -11.92 30.32 15.27
C VAL A 9 -13.33 30.71 14.86
N SER A 10 -13.50 31.19 13.62
CA SER A 10 -14.82 31.27 12.96
C SER A 10 -14.67 31.17 11.44
N ALA A 11 -14.80 29.92 10.97
CA ALA A 11 -15.52 29.49 9.77
C ALA A 11 -15.14 30.02 8.36
N LEU A 12 -14.52 29.11 7.60
CA LEU A 12 -15.07 28.47 6.39
C LEU A 12 -15.13 29.29 5.09
N ALA A 13 -14.13 29.08 4.22
CA ALA A 13 -14.33 28.94 2.77
C ALA A 13 -13.21 28.09 2.15
N LEU A 14 -13.60 26.89 1.71
CA LEU A 14 -12.82 25.99 0.85
C LEU A 14 -12.23 26.74 -0.36
N SER A 15 -10.90 26.80 -0.46
CA SER A 15 -10.23 27.06 -1.73
C SER A 15 -9.18 25.99 -1.96
N THR A 16 -9.57 25.00 -2.77
CA THR A 16 -8.70 24.00 -3.36
C THR A 16 -7.70 24.72 -4.27
N PHE A 17 -6.44 24.83 -3.85
CA PHE A 17 -5.36 25.15 -4.77
C PHE A 17 -4.22 24.15 -4.64
N VAL A 18 -3.76 23.74 -5.81
CA VAL A 18 -2.95 22.58 -6.10
C VAL A 18 -1.50 22.87 -5.68
N VAL A 19 -1.17 22.57 -4.43
CA VAL A 19 0.15 22.01 -4.15
C VAL A 19 0.15 20.67 -4.87
N ALA A 20 1.15 20.43 -5.73
CA ALA A 20 1.29 19.15 -6.40
C ALA A 20 1.04 18.03 -5.40
N PRO A 21 0.20 17.03 -5.70
CA PRO A 21 0.00 15.93 -4.78
C PRO A 21 1.36 15.24 -4.64
N ILE A 22 2.08 15.57 -3.56
CA ILE A 22 2.76 14.52 -2.84
C ILE A 22 1.60 13.59 -2.52
N VAL A 23 1.52 12.47 -3.25
CA VAL A 23 0.65 11.36 -2.91
C VAL A 23 1.25 10.83 -1.61
N THR A 24 1.06 11.56 -0.51
CA THR A 24 1.04 10.98 0.81
C THR A 24 -0.11 10.00 0.71
N VAL A 25 0.24 8.73 0.58
CA VAL A 25 -0.66 7.64 0.93
C VAL A 25 -0.93 7.83 2.42
N VAL A 26 -1.89 8.70 2.74
CA VAL A 26 -2.46 8.82 4.07
C VAL A 26 -3.16 7.48 4.28
N THR A 27 -2.43 6.55 4.88
CA THR A 27 -2.96 5.32 5.45
C THR A 27 -4.00 5.76 6.46
N ALA A 28 -5.27 5.54 6.12
CA ALA A 28 -6.39 5.93 6.95
C ALA A 28 -6.21 5.36 8.37
N ASP A 29 -6.30 6.26 9.36
CA ASP A 29 -6.45 6.01 10.79
C ASP A 29 -6.92 4.58 11.10
N GLN A 30 -6.07 3.82 11.79
CA GLN A 30 -6.53 2.67 12.56
C GLN A 30 -7.47 3.18 13.67
N ALA A 31 -8.76 3.23 13.37
CA ALA A 31 -9.79 3.21 14.38
C ALA A 31 -9.65 1.90 15.18
N TYR A 32 -8.98 2.01 16.32
CA TYR A 32 -8.85 1.00 17.35
C TYR A 32 -10.23 0.62 17.88
N ALA A 33 -10.89 -0.35 17.22
CA ALA A 33 -12.14 -0.91 17.69
C ALA A 33 -11.89 -1.80 18.91
N LYS A 34 -11.92 -1.18 20.10
CA LYS A 34 -12.18 -1.89 21.35
C LYS A 34 -13.58 -2.52 21.24
N SER A 35 -13.65 -3.84 21.07
CA SER A 35 -14.91 -4.58 21.30
C SER A 35 -14.66 -5.74 22.26
N ASP A 36 -14.83 -5.42 23.54
CA ASP A 36 -15.19 -6.41 24.53
C ASP A 36 -16.60 -6.92 24.21
N LYS A 37 -16.73 -8.22 23.95
CA LYS A 37 -17.99 -9.00 23.95
C LYS A 37 -19.10 -8.56 22.98
N ALA A 38 -19.11 -9.14 21.78
CA ALA A 38 -20.36 -9.42 21.06
C ALA A 38 -20.21 -10.75 20.29
N GLY A 39 -20.96 -11.76 20.71
CA GLY A 39 -21.05 -13.04 20.01
C GLY A 39 -21.87 -12.87 18.73
N GLY A 40 -21.26 -13.20 17.58
CA GLY A 40 -21.92 -13.31 16.30
C GLY A 40 -21.69 -14.70 15.70
N ASN A 41 -22.70 -15.56 15.80
CA ASN A 41 -22.76 -16.87 15.14
C ASN A 41 -23.07 -16.64 13.64
N GLY A 42 -22.08 -16.76 12.77
CA GLY A 42 -22.25 -16.72 11.31
C GLY A 42 -22.07 -18.10 10.68
N ASN A 43 -23.16 -18.87 10.57
CA ASN A 43 -23.24 -20.07 9.73
C ASN A 43 -23.46 -19.66 8.27
N GLY A 44 -22.45 -19.82 7.41
CA GLY A 44 -22.57 -19.61 5.96
C GLY A 44 -22.05 -20.80 5.18
N GLY A 45 -22.88 -21.84 5.02
CA GLY A 45 -22.59 -23.00 4.19
C GLY A 45 -22.94 -22.75 2.73
N GLY A 46 -21.93 -22.59 1.87
CA GLY A 46 -22.09 -22.56 0.41
C GLY A 46 -21.46 -23.80 -0.24
N LYS A 47 -22.28 -24.78 -0.61
CA LYS A 47 -21.90 -25.89 -1.51
C LYS A 47 -22.11 -25.45 -2.96
N GLY A 48 -21.06 -24.97 -3.61
CA GLY A 48 -21.03 -24.73 -5.07
C GLY A 48 -20.27 -25.85 -5.78
N GLY A 49 -20.99 -26.82 -6.32
CA GLY A 49 -20.43 -27.82 -7.24
C GLY A 49 -20.34 -27.26 -8.65
N GLY A 50 -19.18 -27.40 -9.28
CA GLY A 50 -18.96 -27.06 -10.68
C GLY A 50 -18.01 -28.09 -11.33
N ASN A 51 -18.60 -29.07 -12.01
CA ASN A 51 -17.90 -29.97 -12.92
C ASN A 51 -17.55 -29.23 -14.21
N GLY A 52 -16.27 -29.08 -14.52
CA GLY A 52 -15.79 -28.59 -15.81
C GLY A 52 -14.68 -29.49 -16.35
N GLY A 53 -15.05 -30.55 -17.06
CA GLY A 53 -14.11 -31.39 -17.80
C GLY A 53 -13.65 -30.72 -19.10
N GLY A 54 -12.39 -30.95 -19.48
CA GLY A 54 -11.84 -30.53 -20.76
C GLY A 54 -10.54 -31.28 -21.08
N ASN A 55 -10.65 -32.28 -21.94
CA ASN A 55 -9.56 -33.10 -22.48
C ASN A 55 -8.76 -32.38 -23.58
N GLY A 56 -7.48 -32.75 -23.73
CA GLY A 56 -6.69 -32.60 -24.96
C GLY A 56 -5.21 -32.34 -24.62
N GLY A 57 -4.24 -33.25 -24.74
CA GLY A 57 -4.15 -34.44 -25.60
C GLY A 57 -3.61 -34.05 -26.98
N GLY A 58 -2.29 -34.04 -27.18
CA GLY A 58 -1.71 -33.82 -28.51
C GLY A 58 -0.19 -33.68 -28.55
N LYS A 59 0.52 -34.81 -28.61
CA LYS A 59 1.92 -34.90 -29.08
C LYS A 59 1.95 -34.70 -30.60
N GLY A 60 2.98 -34.04 -31.12
CA GLY A 60 3.20 -33.97 -32.57
C GLY A 60 4.58 -33.45 -32.94
N GLY A 61 5.62 -34.24 -32.66
CA GLY A 61 6.92 -34.10 -33.33
C GLY A 61 6.82 -34.60 -34.76
N GLY A 62 7.28 -33.81 -35.72
CA GLY A 62 7.34 -34.14 -37.14
C GLY A 62 8.49 -33.39 -37.81
N ASN A 63 9.61 -34.09 -37.96
CA ASN A 63 10.79 -33.68 -38.72
C ASN A 63 10.71 -34.37 -40.08
N SER A 64 10.77 -33.62 -41.20
CA SER A 64 11.34 -34.02 -42.50
C SER A 64 10.68 -33.26 -43.66
N GLY A 65 11.49 -32.75 -44.59
CA GLY A 65 11.05 -32.64 -45.99
C GLY A 65 11.59 -31.44 -46.75
N LYS A 66 12.77 -31.60 -47.33
CA LYS A 66 13.24 -30.86 -48.51
C LYS A 66 12.18 -30.86 -49.61
N SER A 67 11.99 -29.74 -50.30
CA SER A 67 12.31 -29.62 -51.74
C SER A 67 11.91 -28.26 -52.30
N ASP A 68 12.77 -27.80 -53.20
CA ASP A 68 12.73 -26.60 -54.00
C ASP A 68 11.44 -26.35 -54.81
N SER A 69 11.41 -25.12 -55.32
CA SER A 69 10.95 -24.68 -56.65
C SER A 69 9.51 -24.21 -56.87
N ASP A 70 9.48 -23.03 -57.50
CA ASP A 70 8.49 -22.50 -58.44
C ASP A 70 7.35 -21.57 -57.95
N ARG A 71 7.61 -20.27 -58.15
CA ARG A 71 6.86 -19.32 -58.99
C ARG A 71 5.32 -19.39 -59.00
N GLY A 72 4.69 -18.29 -58.58
CA GLY A 72 3.32 -17.92 -58.97
C GLY A 72 2.81 -16.70 -58.19
N ASN A 73 3.27 -15.50 -58.52
CA ASN A 73 2.50 -14.39 -59.14
C ASN A 73 0.97 -14.31 -58.92
N SER A 74 0.55 -13.11 -58.49
CA SER A 74 -0.73 -12.42 -58.67
C SER A 74 -2.03 -13.05 -58.13
N GLY A 75 -2.62 -12.40 -57.13
CA GLY A 75 -3.99 -12.65 -56.67
C GLY A 75 -4.56 -11.44 -55.92
N LYS A 76 -5.03 -10.46 -56.67
CA LYS A 76 -5.68 -9.22 -56.24
C LYS A 76 -7.11 -9.54 -55.78
N GLY A 77 -7.43 -9.26 -54.51
CA GLY A 77 -8.79 -9.20 -53.98
C GLY A 77 -8.72 -8.50 -52.61
N GLY A 78 -9.36 -7.37 -52.33
CA GLY A 78 -10.63 -6.88 -52.86
C GLY A 78 -11.77 -7.19 -51.88
N GLY A 79 -11.64 -6.79 -50.61
CA GLY A 79 -12.67 -6.93 -49.58
C GLY A 79 -12.89 -5.60 -48.87
N LYS A 80 -14.02 -4.96 -49.16
CA LYS A 80 -14.54 -3.73 -48.55
C LYS A 80 -15.33 -4.06 -47.28
N SER A 81 -15.62 -3.01 -46.50
CA SER A 81 -16.55 -2.88 -45.37
C SER A 81 -15.97 -3.25 -43.99
N ALA A 82 -16.20 -2.51 -42.90
CA ALA A 82 -17.15 -1.43 -42.65
C ALA A 82 -16.56 -0.39 -41.69
N SER A 83 -16.81 0.87 -42.02
CA SER A 83 -16.80 2.01 -41.11
C SER A 83 -18.09 2.04 -40.28
N ALA A 84 -17.98 2.05 -38.96
CA ALA A 84 -19.01 2.55 -38.04
C ALA A 84 -18.29 3.52 -37.09
N ARG A 85 -18.36 4.83 -37.35
CA ARG A 85 -19.39 5.79 -36.91
C ARG A 85 -19.44 5.99 -35.39
N SER A 86 -18.96 7.17 -35.05
CA SER A 86 -19.10 7.97 -33.83
C SER A 86 -20.55 8.17 -33.35
N SER A 87 -20.71 8.15 -32.04
CA SER A 87 -21.60 9.01 -31.23
C SER A 87 -20.98 9.01 -29.83
N GLY A 88 -20.57 10.11 -29.22
CA GLY A 88 -21.38 11.29 -28.93
C GLY A 88 -21.97 11.12 -27.53
N GLY A 89 -21.26 11.55 -26.49
CA GLY A 89 -21.69 11.54 -25.10
C GLY A 89 -20.88 12.57 -24.31
N ASN A 90 -21.58 13.57 -23.77
CA ASN A 90 -21.06 14.78 -23.14
C ASN A 90 -21.47 14.77 -21.66
N SER A 91 -20.66 15.37 -20.78
CA SER A 91 -20.90 15.62 -19.34
C SER A 91 -20.98 14.36 -18.45
N SER A 92 -20.54 14.34 -17.19
CA SER A 92 -20.57 15.41 -16.20
C SER A 92 -19.49 15.22 -15.12
N GLN A 93 -19.19 16.34 -14.49
CA GLN A 93 -18.19 16.58 -13.47
C GLN A 93 -18.77 16.14 -12.11
N GLY A 94 -18.15 15.16 -11.46
CA GLY A 94 -18.59 14.63 -10.17
C GLY A 94 -17.42 14.29 -9.25
N ASN A 95 -16.86 15.31 -8.59
CA ASN A 95 -15.98 15.14 -7.44
C ASN A 95 -16.71 14.36 -6.33
N LYS A 96 -16.15 13.22 -5.87
CA LYS A 96 -16.26 12.72 -4.49
C LYS A 96 -15.43 11.42 -4.28
N GLY A 97 -14.42 11.50 -3.41
CA GLY A 97 -14.20 10.46 -2.40
C GLY A 97 -13.05 9.47 -2.57
N GLY A 98 -11.79 9.93 -2.59
CA GLY A 98 -10.63 9.06 -2.32
C GLY A 98 -10.51 8.71 -0.84
N LYS A 99 -10.88 7.48 -0.44
CA LYS A 99 -10.66 6.94 0.93
C LYS A 99 -10.44 5.41 1.02
N ALA A 100 -10.22 4.68 -0.08
CA ALA A 100 -10.22 3.20 -0.06
C ALA A 100 -8.83 2.51 -0.21
N LEU A 101 -7.78 3.21 -0.63
CA LEU A 101 -6.49 2.59 -1.00
C LEU A 101 -5.68 2.00 0.17
N GLY A 102 -5.88 2.48 1.41
CA GLY A 102 -5.08 2.03 2.55
C GLY A 102 -5.48 0.67 3.16
N ARG A 103 -6.69 0.17 2.91
CA ARG A 103 -7.20 -1.07 3.56
C ARG A 103 -6.82 -2.36 2.83
N ALA A 104 -6.75 -2.34 1.50
CA ALA A 104 -6.49 -3.55 0.72
C ALA A 104 -5.08 -4.12 0.96
N ILE A 105 -4.07 -3.25 1.10
CA ILE A 105 -2.67 -3.67 1.26
C ILE A 105 -2.43 -4.37 2.62
N GLN A 106 -3.06 -3.92 3.71
CA GLN A 106 -2.87 -4.54 5.04
C GLN A 106 -3.61 -5.89 5.20
N GLU A 107 -4.77 -6.06 4.55
CA GLU A 107 -5.52 -7.32 4.60
C GLU A 107 -4.83 -8.42 3.78
N ASP A 108 -4.14 -8.07 2.69
CA ASP A 108 -3.43 -9.03 1.86
C ASP A 108 -2.19 -9.62 2.54
N PHE A 109 -1.38 -8.84 3.25
CA PHE A 109 -0.22 -9.35 4.01
C PHE A 109 -0.64 -10.25 5.19
N THR A 110 -1.69 -9.89 5.93
CA THR A 110 -2.19 -10.73 7.04
C THR A 110 -2.88 -12.03 6.57
N SER A 111 -3.36 -12.08 5.32
CA SER A 111 -3.87 -13.31 4.70
C SER A 111 -2.74 -14.24 4.23
N LEU A 112 -1.61 -13.68 3.75
CA LEU A 112 -0.45 -14.44 3.32
C LEU A 112 0.16 -15.26 4.47
N GLY A 113 0.29 -14.64 5.65
CA GLY A 113 0.80 -15.29 6.87
C GLY A 113 -0.09 -16.43 7.39
N ARG A 114 -1.41 -16.38 7.17
CA ARG A 114 -2.34 -17.45 7.58
C ARG A 114 -2.34 -18.63 6.61
N SER A 115 -2.14 -18.38 5.31
CA SER A 115 -2.15 -19.44 4.29
C SER A 115 -0.91 -20.35 4.34
N LEU A 116 0.25 -19.85 4.78
CA LEU A 116 1.46 -20.66 4.92
C LEU A 116 1.41 -21.63 6.12
N LYS A 117 0.75 -21.25 7.22
CA LYS A 117 0.70 -22.07 8.44
C LYS A 117 -0.20 -23.30 8.33
N SER A 118 -1.15 -23.32 7.39
CA SER A 118 -2.04 -24.47 7.15
C SER A 118 -1.53 -25.46 6.08
N GLY A 119 -0.48 -25.13 5.32
CA GLY A 119 0.00 -25.95 4.20
C GLY A 119 0.99 -27.07 4.55
N ILE A 120 1.58 -27.06 5.74
CA ILE A 120 2.69 -27.97 6.12
C ILE A 120 2.23 -29.14 7.02
N GLY A 121 1.01 -29.10 7.56
CA GLY A 121 0.47 -30.14 8.44
C GLY A 121 0.04 -31.45 7.76
N GLY A 122 0.04 -31.53 6.43
CA GLY A 122 -0.52 -32.66 5.67
C GLY A 122 0.47 -33.71 5.18
N LEU A 123 1.79 -33.50 5.30
CA LEU A 123 2.79 -34.37 4.63
C LEU A 123 3.42 -35.45 5.52
N PHE A 124 3.19 -35.43 6.82
CA PHE A 124 3.75 -36.42 7.76
C PHE A 124 2.75 -36.77 8.86
N GLY A 125 1.77 -37.61 8.52
CA GLY A 125 0.82 -38.16 9.50
C GLY A 125 0.18 -39.43 8.96
N GLY A 126 0.77 -40.57 9.30
CA GLY A 126 0.36 -41.88 8.81
C GLY A 126 -1.00 -42.36 9.32
N ALA A 127 -1.64 -43.22 8.54
CA ALA A 127 -2.50 -44.29 9.03
C ALA A 127 -2.70 -45.34 7.93
N GLU A 128 -2.10 -46.50 8.16
CA GLU A 128 -2.43 -47.75 7.47
C GLU A 128 -3.91 -48.10 7.70
N LYS A 129 -4.59 -48.62 6.66
CA LYS A 129 -5.48 -49.78 6.75
C LYS A 129 -5.83 -50.35 5.35
N PRO A 130 -5.88 -51.70 5.20
CA PRO A 130 -6.12 -52.38 3.93
C PRO A 130 -7.58 -52.87 3.75
N LYS A 131 -7.86 -53.42 2.56
CA LYS A 131 -9.09 -54.10 2.06
C LYS A 131 -10.06 -53.12 1.36
N GLU A 132 -10.64 -53.39 0.19
CA GLU A 132 -11.24 -54.62 -0.29
C GLU A 132 -11.18 -54.79 -1.82
N THR A 133 -11.16 -56.07 -2.20
CA THR A 133 -11.33 -56.64 -3.52
C THR A 133 -12.69 -56.34 -4.16
N ARG A 134 -12.72 -55.94 -5.43
CA ARG A 134 -13.85 -56.23 -6.33
C ARG A 134 -13.38 -56.80 -7.67
N LYS A 135 -13.80 -58.04 -7.90
CA LYS A 135 -13.74 -58.79 -9.15
C LYS A 135 -14.84 -58.30 -10.09
N ALA A 136 -14.52 -58.03 -11.36
CA ALA A 136 -15.40 -58.23 -12.51
C ALA A 136 -14.49 -58.26 -13.76
N LYS A 137 -14.24 -59.43 -14.36
CA LYS A 137 -15.06 -60.17 -15.34
C LYS A 137 -14.59 -59.86 -16.77
N ALA A 138 -13.97 -60.89 -17.33
CA ALA A 138 -13.41 -61.05 -18.65
C ALA A 138 -14.26 -60.52 -19.82
N THR A 139 -13.57 -60.01 -20.84
CA THR A 139 -13.85 -60.32 -22.24
C THR A 139 -12.54 -60.45 -23.00
N ALA A 140 -12.42 -61.59 -23.67
CA ALA A 140 -11.30 -62.02 -24.48
C ALA A 140 -11.19 -61.22 -25.78
N ALA A 141 -9.95 -60.86 -26.16
CA ALA A 141 -9.61 -60.57 -27.54
C ALA A 141 -8.16 -61.00 -27.78
N THR A 142 -8.05 -62.15 -28.43
CA THR A 142 -6.83 -62.78 -28.94
C THR A 142 -6.12 -61.82 -29.90
N ARG A 143 -4.93 -61.35 -29.54
CA ARG A 143 -3.98 -60.75 -30.49
C ARG A 143 -2.64 -61.42 -30.35
N THR A 144 -2.37 -62.29 -31.31
CA THR A 144 -1.07 -62.86 -31.65
C THR A 144 -0.11 -61.73 -32.03
N VAL A 145 0.93 -61.51 -31.23
CA VAL A 145 2.07 -60.66 -31.61
C VAL A 145 3.32 -61.52 -31.63
N SER A 146 3.90 -61.58 -32.83
CA SER A 146 5.14 -62.21 -33.21
C SER A 146 6.30 -61.85 -32.28
N VAL A 147 6.94 -62.87 -31.72
CA VAL A 147 8.16 -62.76 -30.93
C VAL A 147 9.34 -62.57 -31.88
N SER A 148 9.82 -61.34 -32.01
CA SER A 148 11.14 -61.07 -32.58
C SER A 148 12.20 -61.37 -31.52
N PRO A 149 13.26 -62.15 -31.82
CA PRO A 149 14.29 -62.48 -30.85
C PRO A 149 15.10 -61.22 -30.48
N LYS A 150 14.93 -60.73 -29.25
CA LYS A 150 15.82 -59.73 -28.65
C LYS A 150 17.19 -60.39 -28.46
N GLN A 151 18.16 -60.01 -29.30
CA GLN A 151 19.57 -60.25 -29.03
C GLN A 151 19.92 -59.59 -27.70
N LYS A 152 20.35 -60.40 -26.74
CA LYS A 152 20.91 -59.94 -25.46
C LYS A 152 22.14 -59.07 -25.77
N ALA A 153 22.07 -57.79 -25.44
CA ALA A 153 23.26 -56.94 -25.36
C ALA A 153 24.15 -57.47 -24.20
N PRO A 154 25.48 -57.48 -24.37
CA PRO A 154 26.38 -57.96 -23.33
C PRO A 154 26.27 -57.11 -22.06
N GLU A 155 26.14 -57.83 -20.96
CA GLU A 155 26.15 -57.35 -19.59
C GLU A 155 27.47 -56.63 -19.25
N VAL A 156 27.31 -55.49 -18.57
CA VAL A 156 28.32 -54.77 -17.77
C VAL A 156 29.47 -54.11 -18.55
N SER A 157 29.22 -52.88 -19.03
CA SER A 157 30.27 -51.88 -19.15
C SER A 157 30.69 -51.43 -17.75
N VAL A 158 31.75 -52.04 -17.20
CA VAL A 158 32.49 -51.55 -16.03
C VAL A 158 33.24 -50.28 -16.45
N ARG A 159 32.53 -49.16 -16.60
CA ARG A 159 33.17 -47.84 -16.55
C ARG A 159 33.24 -47.45 -15.08
N PRO A 160 34.44 -47.23 -14.50
CA PRO A 160 34.53 -46.68 -13.16
C PRO A 160 33.75 -45.36 -13.13
N PRO A 161 32.99 -45.06 -12.05
CA PRO A 161 32.36 -43.76 -11.94
C PRO A 161 33.50 -42.73 -11.90
N ALA A 162 33.65 -41.98 -12.98
CA ALA A 162 34.49 -40.81 -12.98
C ALA A 162 33.85 -39.80 -12.02
N SER A 163 34.20 -39.88 -10.74
CA SER A 163 33.92 -38.83 -9.77
C SER A 163 34.69 -37.61 -10.26
N ARG A 164 34.01 -36.77 -11.05
CA ARG A 164 34.57 -35.49 -11.47
C ARG A 164 34.92 -34.76 -10.18
N PRO A 165 36.15 -34.25 -10.03
CA PRO A 165 36.53 -33.50 -8.84
C PRO A 165 35.49 -32.41 -8.63
N GLY A 166 34.93 -32.36 -7.42
CA GLY A 166 33.87 -31.43 -7.07
C GLY A 166 34.39 -30.02 -7.30
N LYS A 167 34.02 -29.41 -8.43
CA LYS A 167 34.13 -27.97 -8.58
C LYS A 167 33.32 -27.41 -7.42
N VAL A 168 33.97 -26.63 -6.56
CA VAL A 168 33.28 -25.77 -5.59
C VAL A 168 32.23 -25.05 -6.42
N LYS A 169 30.98 -25.46 -6.27
CA LYS A 169 29.90 -24.85 -7.02
C LYS A 169 29.80 -23.48 -6.44
N ASP A 170 30.02 -22.48 -7.30
CA ASP A 170 29.67 -21.12 -6.99
C ASP A 170 28.26 -21.13 -6.38
N THR A 171 28.09 -20.48 -5.25
CA THR A 171 26.86 -20.58 -4.44
C THR A 171 25.68 -19.96 -5.20
N LEU A 172 25.97 -19.06 -6.13
CA LEU A 172 25.06 -18.48 -7.12
C LEU A 172 24.89 -19.32 -8.39
N HIS A 173 25.39 -20.57 -8.43
CA HIS A 173 25.22 -21.43 -9.60
C HIS A 173 23.74 -21.84 -9.74
N ALA A 174 23.18 -21.72 -10.95
CA ALA A 174 21.77 -21.98 -11.26
C ALA A 174 21.17 -23.28 -10.68
N SER A 175 21.98 -24.33 -10.53
CA SER A 175 21.56 -25.62 -9.95
C SER A 175 21.38 -25.63 -8.43
N ALA A 176 22.01 -24.68 -7.71
CA ALA A 176 21.85 -24.47 -6.27
C ALA A 176 20.66 -23.56 -5.97
N LEU A 177 20.43 -22.54 -6.80
CA LEU A 177 19.35 -21.56 -6.62
C LEU A 177 17.93 -22.13 -6.80
N GLY A 178 17.79 -23.26 -7.50
CA GLY A 178 16.49 -23.91 -7.66
C GLY A 178 15.46 -22.99 -8.34
N LYS A 179 14.38 -22.67 -7.62
CA LYS A 179 13.33 -21.76 -8.12
C LYS A 179 13.81 -20.30 -8.18
N LEU A 180 14.75 -19.90 -7.33
CA LEU A 180 15.27 -18.53 -7.28
C LEU A 180 16.12 -18.15 -8.49
N ASN A 181 16.52 -19.12 -9.31
CA ASN A 181 17.12 -18.83 -10.60
C ASN A 181 16.19 -17.98 -11.49
N GLY A 182 14.86 -18.13 -11.33
CA GLY A 182 13.88 -17.28 -12.00
C GLY A 182 13.84 -15.85 -11.45
N ALA A 183 14.03 -15.66 -10.15
CA ALA A 183 14.07 -14.34 -9.51
C ALA A 183 15.31 -13.57 -9.97
N LEU A 184 16.48 -14.22 -9.89
CA LEU A 184 17.77 -13.62 -10.21
C LEU A 184 17.91 -13.25 -11.69
N HIS A 185 17.37 -14.05 -12.60
CA HIS A 185 17.49 -13.84 -14.04
C HIS A 185 16.23 -13.31 -14.71
N SER A 186 15.20 -12.96 -13.93
CA SER A 186 14.06 -12.23 -14.49
C SER A 186 14.50 -10.81 -14.87
N SER A 187 14.03 -10.34 -16.03
CA SER A 187 14.31 -8.96 -16.43
C SER A 187 13.55 -7.96 -15.54
N PRO A 188 14.05 -6.73 -15.37
CA PRO A 188 13.33 -5.65 -14.69
C PRO A 188 11.88 -5.51 -15.18
N ARG A 189 11.68 -5.47 -16.51
CA ARG A 189 10.35 -5.44 -17.15
C ARG A 189 9.42 -6.59 -16.76
N ALA A 190 9.96 -7.79 -16.53
CA ALA A 190 9.13 -8.90 -16.08
C ALA A 190 8.62 -8.64 -14.66
N LYS A 191 9.48 -8.12 -13.77
CA LYS A 191 9.11 -7.73 -12.41
C LYS A 191 8.13 -6.57 -12.41
N GLU A 192 8.36 -5.52 -13.21
CA GLU A 192 7.42 -4.40 -13.43
C GLU A 192 6.04 -4.91 -13.83
N ALA A 193 5.96 -5.82 -14.81
CA ALA A 193 4.69 -6.42 -15.20
C ALA A 193 4.03 -7.22 -14.07
N HIS A 194 4.79 -7.87 -13.19
CA HIS A 194 4.23 -8.50 -11.99
C HIS A 194 3.70 -7.48 -10.99
N ILE A 195 4.33 -6.30 -10.87
CA ILE A 195 3.89 -5.19 -10.02
C ILE A 195 2.59 -4.60 -10.58
N ALA A 196 2.59 -4.16 -11.84
CA ALA A 196 1.44 -3.54 -12.51
C ALA A 196 0.20 -4.46 -12.62
N ASN A 197 0.41 -5.77 -12.57
CA ASN A 197 -0.68 -6.75 -12.56
C ASN A 197 -1.14 -7.16 -11.14
N GLY A 198 -0.60 -6.57 -10.06
CA GLY A 198 -0.90 -6.95 -8.67
C GLY A 198 -0.37 -8.35 -8.27
N ASN A 199 0.40 -9.01 -9.14
CA ASN A 199 0.89 -10.37 -8.91
C ASN A 199 2.01 -10.44 -7.86
N TYR A 200 2.62 -9.32 -7.47
CA TYR A 200 3.62 -9.29 -6.40
C TYR A 200 3.01 -9.63 -5.03
N ALA A 201 1.77 -9.21 -4.76
CA ALA A 201 1.09 -9.44 -3.48
C ALA A 201 0.62 -10.89 -3.31
N THR A 202 0.10 -11.51 -4.38
CA THR A 202 -0.53 -12.84 -4.32
C THR A 202 0.33 -13.97 -4.90
N GLY A 203 1.32 -13.62 -5.72
CA GLY A 203 2.11 -14.56 -6.49
C GLY A 203 3.16 -15.30 -5.65
N LYS A 204 3.17 -16.64 -5.76
CA LYS A 204 4.17 -17.51 -5.10
C LYS A 204 5.35 -17.89 -6.01
N GLY A 205 5.41 -17.30 -7.21
CA GLY A 205 6.47 -17.54 -8.17
C GLY A 205 7.75 -16.78 -7.79
N PRO A 206 8.93 -17.22 -8.27
CA PRO A 206 10.18 -16.54 -7.94
C PRO A 206 10.21 -15.10 -8.46
N VAL A 207 9.58 -14.81 -9.61
CA VAL A 207 9.51 -13.45 -10.16
C VAL A 207 8.57 -12.57 -9.35
N SER A 208 7.44 -13.10 -8.88
CA SER A 208 6.51 -12.33 -8.03
C SER A 208 7.11 -12.06 -6.65
N LEU A 209 7.87 -12.99 -6.07
CA LEU A 209 8.59 -12.75 -4.82
C LEU A 209 9.68 -11.68 -4.99
N ALA A 210 10.42 -11.69 -6.11
CA ALA A 210 11.39 -10.64 -6.41
C ALA A 210 10.72 -9.27 -6.65
N ALA A 211 9.55 -9.26 -7.30
CA ALA A 211 8.74 -8.06 -7.45
C ALA A 211 8.23 -7.54 -6.10
N ALA A 212 7.82 -8.43 -5.19
CA ALA A 212 7.39 -8.07 -3.84
C ALA A 212 8.53 -7.41 -3.04
N LEU A 213 9.75 -7.97 -3.13
CA LEU A 213 10.94 -7.36 -2.53
C LEU A 213 11.23 -5.97 -3.13
N ALA A 214 11.09 -5.80 -4.45
CA ALA A 214 11.28 -4.51 -5.10
C ALA A 214 10.28 -3.45 -4.59
N VAL A 215 9.00 -3.83 -4.43
CA VAL A 215 7.97 -2.94 -3.86
C VAL A 215 8.27 -2.61 -2.40
N ALA A 216 8.66 -3.61 -1.59
CA ALA A 216 9.01 -3.38 -0.18
C ALA A 216 10.22 -2.44 -0.02
N ASP A 217 11.30 -2.66 -0.79
CA ASP A 217 12.48 -1.78 -0.79
C ASP A 217 12.10 -0.35 -1.24
N TYR A 218 11.24 -0.21 -2.25
CA TYR A 218 10.72 1.09 -2.69
C TYR A 218 9.93 1.79 -1.58
N LEU A 219 8.97 1.12 -0.94
CA LEU A 219 8.15 1.70 0.13
C LEU A 219 8.99 2.10 1.35
N ALA A 220 9.99 1.30 1.71
CA ALA A 220 10.92 1.64 2.79
C ALA A 220 11.75 2.89 2.45
N SER A 221 12.24 3.00 1.21
CA SER A 221 12.99 4.17 0.73
C SER A 221 12.10 5.42 0.61
N ASP A 222 10.87 5.27 0.14
CA ASP A 222 9.90 6.36 0.01
C ASP A 222 9.50 6.90 1.38
N ALA A 223 9.19 6.01 2.34
CA ALA A 223 8.94 6.39 3.72
C ALA A 223 10.14 7.18 4.29
N ALA A 224 11.37 6.67 4.15
CA ALA A 224 12.57 7.35 4.63
C ALA A 224 12.75 8.74 4.01
N THR A 225 12.44 8.90 2.72
CA THR A 225 12.48 10.18 2.01
C THR A 225 11.40 11.13 2.53
N ALA A 226 10.17 10.63 2.72
CA ALA A 226 9.06 11.40 3.30
C ALA A 226 9.37 11.87 4.71
N ARG A 227 10.09 11.07 5.53
CA ARG A 227 10.56 11.48 6.86
C ARG A 227 11.50 12.67 6.79
N ALA A 228 12.48 12.61 5.90
CA ALA A 228 13.47 13.66 5.75
C ALA A 228 12.80 14.96 5.28
N ALA A 229 11.93 14.86 4.26
CA ALA A 229 11.15 15.98 3.77
C ALA A 229 10.24 16.58 4.85
N TYR A 230 9.59 15.75 5.66
CA TYR A 230 8.78 16.23 6.78
C TYR A 230 9.63 16.94 7.85
N ALA A 231 10.80 16.40 8.21
CA ALA A 231 11.69 17.03 9.17
C ALA A 231 12.14 18.42 8.70
N ASP A 232 12.52 18.56 7.43
CA ASP A 232 12.88 19.85 6.84
C ASP A 232 11.68 20.81 6.80
N ALA A 233 10.48 20.31 6.48
CA ALA A 233 9.25 21.10 6.46
C ALA A 233 8.86 21.60 7.86
N VAL A 234 9.03 20.80 8.91
CA VAL A 234 8.77 21.21 10.30
C VAL A 234 9.71 22.34 10.71
N VAL A 235 11.01 22.24 10.40
CA VAL A 235 11.96 23.32 10.72
C VAL A 235 11.56 24.61 10.01
N ALA A 236 11.21 24.55 8.73
CA ALA A 236 10.74 25.72 7.98
C ALA A 236 9.42 26.30 8.55
N ALA A 237 8.51 25.44 8.99
CA ALA A 237 7.25 25.84 9.62
C ALA A 237 7.50 26.52 10.98
N GLU A 238 8.35 25.95 11.83
CA GLU A 238 8.73 26.53 13.12
C GLU A 238 9.41 27.90 12.94
N GLU A 239 10.31 28.03 11.97
CA GLU A 239 10.94 29.32 11.63
C GLU A 239 9.92 30.36 11.18
N THR A 240 8.94 29.95 10.38
CA THR A 240 7.86 30.84 9.90
C THR A 240 6.98 31.31 11.05
N LEU A 241 6.57 30.41 11.94
CA LEU A 241 5.76 30.74 13.12
C LEU A 241 6.54 31.63 14.10
N ALA A 242 7.81 31.31 14.38
CA ALA A 242 8.67 32.11 15.24
C ALA A 242 8.90 33.52 14.66
N LEU A 243 9.05 33.65 13.35
CA LEU A 243 9.17 34.95 12.69
C LEU A 243 7.87 35.76 12.86
N ALA A 244 6.71 35.13 12.72
CA ALA A 244 5.42 35.77 12.91
C ALA A 244 5.21 36.26 14.35
N GLU A 245 5.60 35.45 15.33
CA GLU A 245 5.62 35.82 16.74
C GLU A 245 6.55 37.01 16.99
N ALA A 246 7.74 37.03 16.37
CA ALA A 246 8.67 38.15 16.47
C ALA A 246 8.09 39.45 15.88
N PHE A 247 7.43 39.39 14.72
CA PHE A 247 6.71 40.54 14.16
C PHE A 247 5.62 41.02 15.11
N SER A 248 4.79 40.11 15.62
CA SER A 248 3.73 40.44 16.58
C SER A 248 4.28 41.09 17.85
N LEU A 249 5.41 40.60 18.37
CA LEU A 249 6.05 41.15 19.57
C LEU A 249 6.60 42.57 19.35
N VAL A 250 7.17 42.84 18.17
CA VAL A 250 7.70 44.18 17.87
C VAL A 250 6.57 45.16 17.55
N GLU A 251 5.54 44.73 16.82
CA GLU A 251 4.39 45.56 16.46
C GLU A 251 3.54 45.96 17.68
N ASN A 252 3.39 45.06 18.66
CA ASN A 252 2.61 45.31 19.88
C ASN A 252 3.43 45.91 21.02
N LYS A 253 4.68 46.34 20.77
CA LYS A 253 5.53 46.95 21.80
C LYS A 253 4.87 48.22 22.36
N PRO A 254 4.71 48.34 23.70
CA PRO A 254 4.22 49.56 24.31
C PRO A 254 5.08 50.76 23.94
N THR A 255 4.40 51.86 23.63
CA THR A 255 5.04 53.15 23.38
C THR A 255 5.61 53.73 24.68
N GLU A 256 6.59 54.64 24.57
CA GLU A 256 7.18 55.31 25.74
C GLU A 256 6.11 56.03 26.59
N ASP A 257 5.10 56.61 25.94
CA ASP A 257 3.98 57.29 26.62
C ASP A 257 3.11 56.30 27.40
N GLU A 258 2.86 55.10 26.87
CA GLU A 258 2.11 54.04 27.56
C GLU A 258 2.87 53.49 28.75
N VAL A 259 4.18 53.32 28.64
CA VAL A 259 5.06 52.92 29.74
C VAL A 259 5.06 53.98 30.85
N LEU A 260 5.15 55.26 30.49
CA LEU A 260 5.07 56.37 31.45
C LEU A 260 3.70 56.45 32.13
N ALA A 261 2.61 56.26 31.37
CA ALA A 261 1.26 56.23 31.91
C ALA A 261 1.06 55.04 32.87
N ALA A 262 1.56 53.86 32.52
CA ALA A 262 1.53 52.68 33.38
C ALA A 262 2.29 52.91 34.70
N GLN A 263 3.49 53.51 34.62
CA GLN A 263 4.26 53.88 35.83
C GLN A 263 3.47 54.85 36.73
N ALA A 264 2.80 55.84 36.14
CA ALA A 264 1.98 56.79 36.89
C ALA A 264 0.79 56.12 37.60
N VAL A 265 0.17 55.10 36.99
CA VAL A 265 -0.91 54.30 37.61
C VAL A 265 -0.41 53.48 38.80
N LEU A 266 0.80 52.93 38.72
CA LEU A 266 1.40 52.20 39.84
C LEU A 266 1.77 53.10 41.02
N ASP A 267 2.20 54.34 40.74
CA ASP A 267 2.57 55.32 41.76
C ASP A 267 1.33 55.99 42.41
N ASP A 268 0.14 55.86 41.82
CA ASP A 268 -1.11 56.40 42.36
C ASP A 268 -1.67 55.53 43.50
N PRO A 269 -1.73 56.05 44.75
CA PRO A 269 -2.27 55.30 45.87
C PRO A 269 -3.79 55.04 45.76
N GLU A 270 -4.53 55.81 44.97
CA GLU A 270 -5.98 55.67 44.77
C GLU A 270 -6.34 54.71 43.62
N ALA A 271 -5.37 54.26 42.81
CA ALA A 271 -5.61 53.32 41.72
C ALA A 271 -6.08 51.96 42.23
N THR A 272 -7.03 51.36 41.50
CA THR A 272 -7.56 50.02 41.79
C THR A 272 -6.52 48.93 41.51
N GLU A 273 -6.65 47.78 42.18
CA GLU A 273 -5.75 46.65 41.95
C GLU A 273 -5.79 46.15 40.50
N GLU A 274 -6.95 46.21 39.83
CA GLU A 274 -7.10 45.88 38.41
C GLU A 274 -6.31 46.84 37.51
N ALA A 275 -6.36 48.14 37.79
CA ALA A 275 -5.61 49.14 37.03
C ALA A 275 -4.10 48.97 37.23
N LYS A 276 -3.67 48.67 38.46
CA LYS A 276 -2.27 48.36 38.77
C LYS A 276 -1.79 47.10 38.07
N ALA A 277 -2.62 46.05 38.01
CA ALA A 277 -2.28 44.82 37.29
C ALA A 277 -2.11 45.06 35.78
N ALA A 278 -3.01 45.81 35.16
CA ALA A 278 -2.91 46.17 33.74
C ALA A 278 -1.67 47.05 33.45
N ALA A 279 -1.36 48.00 34.34
CA ALA A 279 -0.15 48.81 34.25
C ALA A 279 1.12 47.96 34.38
N GLN A 280 1.12 47.00 35.31
CA GLN A 280 2.23 46.07 35.48
C GLN A 280 2.46 45.22 34.23
N GLU A 281 1.39 44.78 33.53
CA GLU A 281 1.51 44.03 32.26
C GLU A 281 2.21 44.84 31.16
N VAL A 282 1.96 46.16 31.09
CA VAL A 282 2.65 47.06 30.16
C VAL A 282 4.15 47.17 30.49
N LEU A 283 4.49 47.25 31.78
CA LEU A 283 5.88 47.35 32.23
C LEU A 283 6.65 46.03 32.15
N ASP A 284 5.95 44.91 32.30
CA ASP A 284 6.50 43.55 32.18
C ASP A 284 6.54 43.06 30.73
N TYR A 285 6.25 43.93 29.76
CA TYR A 285 6.34 43.59 28.35
C TYR A 285 7.75 43.07 28.01
N PRO A 286 7.86 41.95 27.27
CA PRO A 286 9.16 41.32 27.02
C PRO A 286 10.11 42.22 26.23
N ASP A 287 11.41 42.03 26.46
CA ASP A 287 12.45 42.73 25.69
C ASP A 287 12.36 42.34 24.21
N THR A 288 12.12 43.34 23.36
CA THR A 288 11.96 43.15 21.92
C THR A 288 13.28 43.11 21.15
N THR A 289 14.44 43.26 21.81
CA THR A 289 15.73 43.40 21.12
C THR A 289 16.07 42.20 20.22
N GLU A 290 15.82 40.98 20.71
CA GLU A 290 16.05 39.75 19.93
C GLU A 290 15.07 39.63 18.75
N ALA A 291 13.78 39.90 19.00
CA ALA A 291 12.76 39.90 17.96
C ALA A 291 13.02 40.94 16.86
N GLN A 292 13.50 42.14 17.24
CA GLN A 292 13.90 43.19 16.28
C GLN A 292 15.06 42.72 15.39
N ALA A 293 16.06 42.05 15.97
CA ALA A 293 17.17 41.49 15.20
C ALA A 293 16.71 40.34 14.27
N GLN A 294 15.73 39.54 14.71
CA GLN A 294 15.19 38.43 13.93
C GLN A 294 14.37 38.89 12.71
N ILE A 295 13.59 39.98 12.85
CA ILE A 295 12.77 40.52 11.75
C ILE A 295 13.54 41.48 10.83
N GLU A 296 14.75 41.89 11.19
CA GLU A 296 15.53 42.86 10.41
C GLU A 296 15.81 42.33 8.99
N GLY A 297 15.27 43.01 7.98
CA GLY A 297 15.41 42.62 6.58
C GLY A 297 14.52 41.46 6.13
N GLN A 298 13.66 40.93 7.02
CA GLN A 298 12.68 39.91 6.70
C GLN A 298 11.33 40.53 6.34
N VAL A 299 10.49 39.76 5.65
CA VAL A 299 9.10 40.13 5.33
C VAL A 299 8.18 39.39 6.30
N GLN A 300 7.14 40.07 6.78
CA GLN A 300 6.12 39.46 7.64
C GLN A 300 5.46 38.28 6.90
N PRO A 301 5.39 37.09 7.51
CA PRO A 301 4.68 35.96 6.93
C PRO A 301 3.21 36.30 6.66
N THR A 302 2.67 35.86 5.54
CA THR A 302 1.25 36.02 5.21
C THR A 302 0.38 35.05 6.01
N GLU A 303 -0.92 35.34 6.16
CA GLU A 303 -1.87 34.41 6.80
C GLU A 303 -1.88 33.02 6.15
N GLU A 304 -1.68 32.96 4.83
CA GLU A 304 -1.58 31.70 4.09
C GLU A 304 -0.33 30.90 4.49
N GLN A 305 0.82 31.56 4.63
CA GLN A 305 2.07 30.93 5.09
C GLN A 305 1.96 30.45 6.53
N LEU A 306 1.27 31.19 7.40
CA LEU A 306 1.00 30.77 8.77
C LEU A 306 0.08 29.56 8.83
N ALA A 307 -0.97 29.54 8.02
CA ALA A 307 -1.88 28.41 7.93
C ALA A 307 -1.17 27.16 7.39
N GLU A 308 -0.29 27.29 6.40
CA GLU A 308 0.53 26.20 5.87
C GLU A 308 1.53 25.68 6.91
N ALA A 309 2.26 26.58 7.57
CA ALA A 309 3.19 26.21 8.64
C ALA A 309 2.47 25.47 9.79
N GLN A 310 1.32 25.98 10.23
CA GLN A 310 0.52 25.32 11.25
C GLN A 310 0.00 23.95 10.79
N ALA A 311 -0.43 23.83 9.53
CA ALA A 311 -0.88 22.55 8.98
C ALA A 311 0.23 21.49 8.94
N VAL A 312 1.50 21.89 8.71
CA VAL A 312 2.65 20.98 8.79
C VAL A 312 2.84 20.47 10.22
N ILE A 313 2.76 21.35 11.21
CA ILE A 313 2.90 20.98 12.63
C ILE A 313 1.73 20.10 13.09
N ASP A 314 0.50 20.46 12.74
CA ASP A 314 -0.72 19.75 13.11
C ASP A 314 -0.84 18.40 12.40
N GLY A 315 -0.31 18.29 11.17
CA GLY A 315 -0.28 17.05 10.40
C GLY A 315 0.49 15.93 11.09
N GLY A 316 1.44 16.29 11.95
CA GLY A 316 2.24 15.36 12.73
C GLY A 316 3.26 14.61 11.88
N ALA A 317 4.32 14.13 12.54
CA ALA A 317 5.32 13.33 11.86
C ALA A 317 4.68 12.04 11.32
N PRO A 318 5.14 11.54 10.15
CA PRO A 318 4.82 10.19 9.74
C PRO A 318 5.13 9.26 10.91
N SER A 319 4.19 8.40 11.26
CA SER A 319 4.27 7.69 12.54
C SER A 319 5.46 6.74 12.53
N GLU A 320 6.13 6.55 13.68
CA GLU A 320 7.18 5.51 13.78
C GLU A 320 6.66 4.12 13.36
N GLN A 321 5.36 3.91 13.50
CA GLN A 321 4.68 2.70 13.06
C GLN A 321 4.69 2.53 11.54
N ASP A 322 4.54 3.60 10.74
CA ASP A 322 4.58 3.52 9.27
C ASP A 322 5.95 3.06 8.78
N PHE A 323 7.03 3.57 9.39
CA PHE A 323 8.39 3.12 9.12
C PHE A 323 8.61 1.67 9.52
N ALA A 324 8.17 1.31 10.72
CA ALA A 324 8.31 -0.06 11.21
C ALA A 324 7.57 -1.05 10.30
N ILE A 325 6.40 -0.68 9.77
CA ILE A 325 5.66 -1.49 8.80
C ILE A 325 6.45 -1.62 7.49
N ALA A 326 7.02 -0.53 6.97
CA ALA A 326 7.80 -0.56 5.74
C ALA A 326 9.07 -1.43 5.89
N GLU A 327 9.84 -1.27 6.96
CA GLU A 327 11.01 -2.10 7.25
C GLU A 327 10.64 -3.57 7.48
N GLN A 328 9.53 -3.83 8.19
CA GLN A 328 9.02 -5.18 8.39
C GLN A 328 8.63 -5.83 7.05
N SER A 329 8.03 -5.08 6.13
CA SER A 329 7.65 -5.60 4.81
C SER A 329 8.86 -6.05 3.99
N VAL A 330 10.00 -5.36 4.12
CA VAL A 330 11.27 -5.77 3.49
C VAL A 330 11.75 -7.09 4.08
N ALA A 331 11.80 -7.18 5.41
CA ALA A 331 12.22 -8.41 6.10
C ALA A 331 11.31 -9.61 5.76
N GLU A 332 10.00 -9.40 5.67
CA GLU A 332 9.05 -10.43 5.27
C GLU A 332 9.24 -10.87 3.81
N ALA A 333 9.49 -9.94 2.89
CA ALA A 333 9.76 -10.23 1.49
C ALA A 333 11.08 -10.99 1.31
N GLU A 334 12.15 -10.59 2.02
CA GLU A 334 13.42 -11.30 2.04
C GLU A 334 13.27 -12.73 2.56
N ALA A 335 12.57 -12.90 3.69
CA ALA A 335 12.32 -14.21 4.28
C ALA A 335 11.53 -15.12 3.34
N ALA A 336 10.45 -14.61 2.73
CA ALA A 336 9.66 -15.37 1.77
C ALA A 336 10.48 -15.80 0.53
N LEU A 337 11.42 -14.97 0.11
CA LEU A 337 12.30 -15.26 -1.01
C LEU A 337 13.32 -16.34 -0.63
N LEU A 338 13.98 -16.22 0.52
CA LEU A 338 14.95 -17.19 1.04
C LEU A 338 14.31 -18.55 1.35
N ASP A 339 13.08 -18.58 1.87
CA ASP A 339 12.31 -19.81 2.10
C ASP A 339 12.05 -20.61 0.81
N SER A 340 12.08 -19.93 -0.34
CA SER A 340 11.95 -20.58 -1.65
C SER A 340 13.26 -21.14 -2.21
N ALA A 341 14.40 -20.82 -1.56
CA ALA A 341 15.71 -21.37 -1.89
C ALA A 341 15.75 -22.88 -1.66
N ARG A 342 16.60 -23.57 -2.42
CA ARG A 342 16.76 -25.02 -2.27
C ARG A 342 17.81 -25.34 -1.21
N GLY A 343 17.36 -25.73 -0.03
CA GLY A 343 18.23 -26.13 1.08
C GLY A 343 18.58 -24.95 1.98
N ALA A 344 19.39 -25.20 3.01
CA ALA A 344 19.88 -24.15 3.90
C ALA A 344 21.02 -23.40 3.21
N LEU A 345 20.84 -22.09 3.03
CA LEU A 345 21.91 -21.17 2.66
C LEU A 345 22.62 -20.71 3.93
N SER A 346 23.93 -20.45 3.86
CA SER A 346 24.60 -19.69 4.91
C SER A 346 24.09 -18.24 4.92
N GLU A 347 24.27 -17.52 6.02
CA GLU A 347 23.91 -16.09 6.11
C GLU A 347 24.62 -15.25 5.03
N GLU A 348 25.89 -15.56 4.73
CA GLU A 348 26.67 -14.91 3.68
C GLU A 348 26.13 -15.21 2.27
N GLU A 349 25.75 -16.47 2.00
CA GLU A 349 25.14 -16.86 0.73
C GLU A 349 23.75 -16.23 0.52
N ALA A 350 22.96 -16.17 1.60
CA ALA A 350 21.65 -15.53 1.59
C ALA A 350 21.77 -14.03 1.30
N ALA A 351 22.71 -13.33 1.96
CA ALA A 351 22.99 -11.92 1.72
C ALA A 351 23.44 -11.66 0.28
N ALA A 352 24.39 -12.44 -0.24
CA ALA A 352 24.88 -12.30 -1.62
C ALA A 352 23.78 -12.55 -2.66
N LEU A 353 22.88 -13.51 -2.40
CA LEU A 353 21.74 -13.77 -3.26
C LEU A 353 20.73 -12.62 -3.26
N LEU A 354 20.38 -12.08 -2.08
CA LEU A 354 19.46 -10.95 -1.97
C LEU A 354 20.03 -9.70 -2.64
N GLU A 355 21.32 -9.41 -2.45
CA GLU A 355 22.01 -8.31 -3.13
C GLU A 355 21.96 -8.48 -4.65
N ALA A 356 22.23 -9.69 -5.16
CA ALA A 356 22.18 -9.97 -6.59
C ALA A 356 20.76 -9.85 -7.17
N ILE A 357 19.72 -10.18 -6.39
CA ILE A 357 18.32 -10.00 -6.79
C ILE A 357 17.94 -8.52 -6.81
N ARG A 358 18.35 -7.74 -5.79
CA ARG A 358 18.17 -6.29 -5.76
C ARG A 358 18.84 -5.60 -6.94
N ALA A 359 20.07 -6.01 -7.28
CA ALA A 359 20.77 -5.49 -8.45
C ALA A 359 20.05 -5.79 -9.78
N ALA A 360 19.19 -6.81 -9.81
CA ALA A 360 18.36 -7.16 -10.95
C ALA A 360 16.93 -6.59 -10.86
N ASN A 361 16.56 -5.88 -9.80
CA ASN A 361 15.23 -5.27 -9.66
C ASN A 361 15.08 -4.05 -10.59
N PRO A 362 13.84 -3.70 -10.97
CA PRO A 362 13.58 -2.40 -11.59
C PRO A 362 14.03 -1.25 -10.69
N ASP A 363 14.35 -0.12 -11.30
CA ASP A 363 14.64 1.10 -10.56
C ASP A 363 13.39 1.61 -9.81
N PRO A 364 13.57 2.44 -8.76
CA PRO A 364 12.46 2.95 -7.97
C PRO A 364 11.39 3.69 -8.77
N GLU A 365 11.76 4.42 -9.84
CA GLU A 365 10.81 5.16 -10.68
C GLU A 365 9.92 4.19 -11.48
N ALA A 366 10.50 3.11 -12.00
CA ALA A 366 9.76 2.06 -12.68
C ALA A 366 8.82 1.28 -11.73
N VAL A 367 9.22 1.06 -10.47
CA VAL A 367 8.34 0.48 -9.44
C VAL A 367 7.16 1.41 -9.16
N ALA A 368 7.42 2.70 -8.94
CA ALA A 368 6.38 3.69 -8.69
C ALA A 368 5.36 3.77 -9.84
N ALA A 369 5.84 3.83 -11.10
CA ALA A 369 4.98 3.85 -12.28
C ALA A 369 4.14 2.57 -12.42
N ALA A 370 4.70 1.41 -12.09
CA ALA A 370 3.97 0.15 -12.12
C ALA A 370 2.88 0.08 -11.04
N LEU A 371 3.13 0.63 -9.84
CA LEU A 371 2.11 0.73 -8.78
C LEU A 371 1.00 1.70 -9.16
N GLU A 372 1.32 2.82 -9.80
CA GLU A 372 0.32 3.76 -10.32
C GLU A 372 -0.56 3.11 -11.40
N GLU A 373 0.04 2.37 -12.34
CA GLU A 373 -0.71 1.62 -13.35
C GLU A 373 -1.64 0.56 -12.71
N GLN A 374 -1.18 -0.14 -11.68
CA GLN A 374 -2.01 -1.07 -10.93
C GLN A 374 -3.22 -0.35 -10.31
N ALA A 375 -2.99 0.76 -9.60
CA ALA A 375 -4.04 1.53 -8.95
C ALA A 375 -5.07 2.07 -9.96
N ALA A 376 -4.62 2.52 -11.14
CA ALA A 376 -5.50 2.96 -12.22
C ALA A 376 -6.43 1.83 -12.72
N ARG A 377 -5.89 0.62 -12.89
CA ARG A 377 -6.70 -0.56 -13.30
C ARG A 377 -7.71 -0.97 -12.24
N GLU A 378 -7.33 -0.91 -10.97
CA GLU A 378 -8.24 -1.21 -9.86
C GLU A 378 -9.39 -0.20 -9.78
N ALA A 379 -9.13 1.08 -10.07
CA ALA A 379 -10.17 2.09 -10.15
C ALA A 379 -11.16 1.84 -11.29
N GLU A 380 -10.68 1.44 -12.48
CA GLU A 380 -11.56 1.11 -13.63
C GLU A 380 -12.51 -0.06 -13.34
N VAL A 381 -12.03 -1.11 -12.65
CA VAL A 381 -12.87 -2.27 -12.32
C VAL A 381 -13.97 -1.92 -11.32
N SER A 382 -13.73 -0.92 -10.46
CA SER A 382 -14.69 -0.52 -9.42
C SER A 382 -15.92 0.27 -9.95
N ASP A 383 -15.82 0.88 -11.13
CA ASP A 383 -16.89 1.70 -11.70
C ASP A 383 -17.93 0.87 -12.49
N GLU A 384 -17.52 -0.25 -13.08
CA GLU A 384 -18.42 -1.11 -13.88
C GLU A 384 -19.39 -1.98 -13.05
N THR A 385 -19.25 -2.03 -11.71
CA THR A 385 -20.02 -2.98 -10.88
C THR A 385 -21.23 -2.39 -10.16
N PHE A 386 -21.61 -1.13 -10.39
CA PHE A 386 -22.69 -0.48 -9.60
C PHE A 386 -23.88 0.06 -10.41
N GLU A 387 -23.97 -0.14 -11.73
CA GLU A 387 -25.10 0.39 -12.53
C GLU A 387 -26.22 -0.60 -12.87
N GLU A 388 -26.15 -1.87 -12.45
CA GLU A 388 -27.18 -2.87 -12.80
C GLU A 388 -27.73 -3.59 -11.57
N ASP A 389 -28.72 -2.99 -10.87
CA ASP A 389 -29.85 -3.77 -10.30
C ASP A 389 -30.99 -2.95 -9.65
N ASP A 390 -30.98 -1.60 -9.68
CA ASP A 390 -32.12 -0.80 -9.14
C ASP A 390 -33.29 -0.60 -10.14
N LEU A 391 -33.45 -1.51 -11.11
CA LEU A 391 -34.47 -1.40 -12.17
C LEU A 391 -35.30 -2.68 -12.39
N ALA A 392 -35.76 -3.32 -11.30
CA ALA A 392 -36.99 -4.12 -11.24
C ALA A 392 -37.17 -4.57 -9.78
N ASP A 393 -38.14 -4.11 -9.00
CA ASP A 393 -39.58 -4.36 -9.10
C ASP A 393 -40.18 -3.56 -7.93
N GLY A 394 -40.99 -2.52 -8.13
CA GLY A 394 -42.32 -2.71 -8.67
C GLY A 394 -43.23 -3.37 -7.62
N THR A 395 -43.91 -2.52 -6.83
CA THR A 395 -45.24 -2.77 -6.25
C THR A 395 -45.43 -3.97 -5.32
N ASP A 396 -45.61 -3.71 -4.02
CA ASP A 396 -46.96 -3.82 -3.43
C ASP A 396 -46.99 -3.41 -1.94
N ASP A 397 -47.92 -2.50 -1.66
CA ASP A 397 -48.79 -2.43 -0.47
C ASP A 397 -48.23 -2.60 0.95
N ALA A 398 -48.28 -1.50 1.71
CA ALA A 398 -49.01 -1.35 2.99
C ALA A 398 -48.62 0.02 3.60
N GLU A 399 -49.45 1.05 3.49
CA GLU A 399 -50.37 1.46 4.57
C GLU A 399 -49.89 1.10 5.98
N GLU A 400 -49.43 2.11 6.75
CA GLU A 400 -50.07 2.48 8.02
C GLU A 400 -49.32 3.66 8.67
N ASP A 401 -50.03 4.79 8.69
CA ASP A 401 -50.27 5.68 9.82
C ASP A 401 -49.50 5.48 11.14
N GLY A 402 -49.08 6.60 11.73
CA GLY A 402 -48.69 6.72 13.13
C GLY A 402 -47.74 7.89 13.35
N GLU A 403 -48.29 9.10 13.53
CA GLU A 403 -48.35 9.78 14.85
C GLU A 403 -46.94 10.13 15.38
N GLU A 404 -46.52 11.39 15.22
CA GLU A 404 -46.61 12.39 16.30
C GLU A 404 -46.00 11.86 17.61
N ASP A 405 -44.77 12.29 17.93
CA ASP A 405 -44.58 12.90 19.24
C ASP A 405 -43.31 13.75 19.29
N ALA A 406 -43.56 15.03 19.56
CA ALA A 406 -42.59 15.99 20.04
C ALA A 406 -42.17 15.61 21.46
N ALA A 407 -40.87 15.54 21.72
CA ALA A 407 -40.36 15.61 23.08
C ALA A 407 -39.12 16.52 23.10
N GLU A 408 -39.40 17.76 23.48
CA GLU A 408 -38.44 18.71 24.00
C GLU A 408 -37.64 18.07 25.14
N GLY A 409 -36.32 17.93 24.94
CA GLY A 409 -35.38 17.44 25.93
C GLY A 409 -34.59 18.61 26.51
N GLU A 410 -35.14 19.14 27.60
CA GLU A 410 -34.70 20.23 28.45
C GLU A 410 -33.23 20.19 28.88
N ALA A 411 -32.64 21.38 28.96
CA ALA A 411 -31.29 21.63 29.44
C ALA A 411 -31.09 21.20 30.90
N VAL A 412 -29.97 20.54 31.20
CA VAL A 412 -29.40 20.52 32.55
C VAL A 412 -27.98 21.05 32.47
N VAL A 413 -27.87 22.34 32.83
CA VAL A 413 -26.64 22.99 33.27
C VAL A 413 -26.33 22.44 34.66
N GLU A 414 -25.34 21.55 34.77
CA GLU A 414 -24.81 21.16 36.08
C GLU A 414 -23.53 21.96 36.35
N GLU A 415 -23.75 23.05 37.07
CA GLU A 415 -22.76 23.86 37.78
C GLU A 415 -22.08 22.98 38.85
N GLN A 416 -20.81 22.61 38.63
CA GLN A 416 -19.95 22.15 39.72
C GLN A 416 -18.89 23.21 40.04
N ALA A 417 -19.24 24.02 41.03
CA ALA A 417 -18.31 24.70 41.90
C ALA A 417 -17.83 23.72 42.99
N ALA A 418 -16.52 23.47 43.07
CA ALA A 418 -15.81 23.06 44.29
C ALA A 418 -14.29 23.12 44.03
N SER A 419 -13.59 24.12 44.56
CA SER A 419 -12.78 24.03 45.78
C SER A 419 -11.43 23.30 45.58
N LEU A 420 -10.37 24.06 45.32
CA LEU A 420 -9.32 24.42 46.30
C LEU A 420 -8.26 25.34 45.68
#